data_AF-A0A350BZX7-F1
#
_entry.id   AF-A0A350BZX7-F1
#
_cell.length_a   1.000
_cell.length_b   1.000
_cell.length_c   1.000
_cell.angle_alpha   90.00
_cell.angle_beta   90.00
_cell.angle_gamma   90.00
#
_symmetry.space_group_name_H-M   'P 1'
#
loop_
_entity.id
_entity.type
_entity.pdbx_description
1 polymer ?
#
loop_
_entity_poly.entity_id
_entity_poly.type
_entity_poly.pdbx_seq_one_letter_code
_entity_poly.pdbx_strand_id
1 'polypeptide(L)' 'KFMPTGGISAKNVREYLAYDRILACGGSWMVKKDLVQAGDFEKITELVREAADIVKEVRG' A
#
# COMPACT_ATOMS: atom_id res chain seq x y z
N LYS A 1 9.49 15.68 -6.24
CA LYS A 1 8.68 14.78 -5.41
C LYS A 1 7.87 13.90 -6.36
N PHE A 2 7.92 12.57 -6.21
CA PHE A 2 7.32 11.60 -7.13
C PHE A 2 6.32 10.70 -6.40
N MET A 3 5.34 10.16 -7.13
CA MET A 3 4.39 9.19 -6.61
C MET A 3 4.36 7.98 -7.54
N PRO A 4 5.18 6.94 -7.31
CA PRO A 4 5.16 5.72 -8.11
C PRO A 4 3.82 5.01 -7.92
N THR A 5 3.22 4.63 -9.05
CA THR A 5 1.96 3.93 -9.14
C THR A 5 2.09 2.75 -10.09
N GLY A 6 1.60 1.58 -9.69
CA GLY A 6 1.67 0.35 -10.49
C GLY A 6 2.86 -0.53 -10.12
N GLY A 7 2.61 -1.81 -9.84
CA GLY A 7 3.62 -2.76 -9.36
C GLY A 7 3.97 -2.63 -7.87
N ILE A 8 3.36 -1.70 -7.13
CA ILE A 8 3.55 -1.56 -5.68
C ILE A 8 2.80 -2.67 -4.93
N SER A 9 3.44 -3.20 -3.89
CA SER A 9 2.94 -4.24 -2.99
C SER A 9 3.54 -4.07 -1.59
N ALA A 10 3.03 -4.79 -0.60
CA ALA A 10 3.58 -4.82 0.76
C ALA A 10 5.09 -5.17 0.81
N LYS A 11 5.60 -5.86 -0.21
CA LYS A 11 7.02 -6.28 -0.30
C LYS A 11 7.95 -5.14 -0.69
N ASN A 12 7.56 -4.27 -1.62
CA ASN A 12 8.44 -3.24 -2.19
C ASN A 12 8.10 -1.82 -1.73
N VAL A 13 6.92 -1.58 -1.16
CA VAL A 13 6.49 -0.23 -0.73
C VAL A 13 7.46 0.38 0.28
N ARG A 14 8.10 -0.43 1.13
CA ARG A 14 9.15 0.00 2.07
C ARG A 14 10.33 0.64 1.35
N GLU A 15 10.84 -0.02 0.32
CA GLU A 15 12.00 0.44 -0.45
C GLU A 15 11.69 1.76 -1.17
N TYR A 16 10.50 1.88 -1.76
CA TYR A 16 10.09 3.14 -2.39
C TYR A 16 9.95 4.28 -1.37
N LEU A 17 9.30 4.03 -0.23
CA LEU A 17 9.09 5.05 0.79
C LEU A 17 10.38 5.46 1.52
N ALA A 18 11.42 4.63 1.51
CA ALA A 18 12.72 4.99 2.05
C ALA A 18 13.43 6.11 1.26
N TYR A 19 13.04 6.36 0.02
CA TYR A 19 13.59 7.47 -0.78
C TYR A 19 12.89 8.79 -0.50
N ASP A 20 13.63 9.82 -0.08
CA ASP A 20 13.12 11.16 0.22
C ASP A 20 12.44 11.86 -0.98
N ARG A 21 12.80 11.46 -2.20
CA ARG A 21 12.17 12.02 -3.41
C ARG A 21 10.75 11.48 -3.63
N ILE A 22 10.36 10.40 -2.96
CA ILE A 22 9.03 9.79 -3.05
C ILE A 22 8.09 10.46 -2.05
N LEU A 23 6.99 11.04 -2.52
CA LEU A 23 5.98 11.65 -1.65
C LEU A 23 5.05 10.59 -1.06
N ALA A 24 4.56 9.69 -1.92
CA ALA A 24 3.63 8.61 -1.58
C ALA A 24 3.77 7.47 -2.60
N CYS A 25 3.18 6.32 -2.32
CA CYS A 25 3.12 5.20 -3.27
C CYS A 25 1.67 4.78 -3.48
N GLY A 26 1.29 4.49 -4.72
CA GLY A 26 -0.04 3.97 -5.04
C GLY A 26 0.02 2.52 -5.50
N GLY A 27 -0.85 1.68 -4.97
CA GLY A 27 -1.06 0.33 -5.48
C GLY A 27 -2.44 -0.20 -5.13
N SER A 28 -2.85 -1.26 -5.82
CA SER A 28 -4.18 -1.87 -5.74
C SER A 28 -4.20 -3.16 -4.92
N TRP A 29 -3.06 -3.57 -4.34
CA TRP A 29 -2.93 -4.88 -3.69
C TRP A 29 -3.85 -5.04 -2.47
N MET A 30 -4.17 -3.95 -1.78
CA MET A 30 -5.06 -3.91 -0.62
C MET A 30 -6.55 -3.78 -0.97
N VAL A 31 -6.87 -3.38 -2.21
CA VAL A 31 -8.24 -3.16 -2.70
C VAL A 31 -8.44 -3.87 -4.05
N LYS A 32 -8.14 -5.18 -4.06
CA LYS A 32 -8.31 -5.99 -5.27
C LYS A 32 -9.77 -6.03 -5.69
N LYS A 33 -10.01 -6.00 -7.00
CA LYS A 33 -11.35 -6.04 -7.60
C LYS A 33 -12.15 -7.24 -7.08
N ASP A 34 -11.52 -8.40 -6.95
CA ASP A 34 -12.17 -9.62 -6.49
C ASP A 34 -12.67 -9.52 -5.04
N LEU A 35 -11.90 -8.87 -4.15
CA LEU A 35 -12.31 -8.64 -2.76
C LEU A 35 -13.50 -7.69 -2.68
N VAL A 36 -13.47 -6.63 -3.48
CA VAL A 36 -14.58 -5.67 -3.56
C VAL A 36 -15.84 -6.34 -4.13
N GLN A 37 -15.70 -7.17 -5.17
CA GLN A 37 -16.82 -7.90 -5.75
C GLN A 37 -17.38 -8.97 -4.81
N ALA A 38 -16.53 -9.61 -4.01
CA ALA A 38 -16.94 -10.56 -2.98
C ALA A 38 -17.54 -9.89 -1.73
N GLY A 39 -17.46 -8.55 -1.60
CA GLY A 39 -17.88 -7.84 -0.40
C GLY A 39 -16.98 -8.09 0.81
N ASP A 40 -15.75 -8.56 0.60
CA ASP A 40 -14.80 -8.94 1.64
C ASP A 40 -14.07 -7.71 2.21
N PHE A 41 -14.84 -6.83 2.85
CA PHE A 41 -14.33 -5.60 3.45
C PHE A 41 -13.49 -5.86 4.70
N GLU A 42 -13.68 -6.99 5.36
CA GLU A 42 -12.83 -7.42 6.47
C GLU A 42 -11.41 -7.66 5.95
N LYS A 43 -11.25 -8.42 4.87
CA LYS A 43 -9.94 -8.66 4.28
C LYS A 43 -9.30 -7.39 3.74
N ILE A 44 -10.08 -6.52 3.11
CA ILE A 44 -9.59 -5.20 2.67
C ILE A 44 -9.07 -4.41 3.87
N THR A 45 -9.80 -4.41 4.99
CA THR A 45 -9.39 -3.69 6.21
C THR A 45 -8.08 -4.23 6.77
N GLU A 46 -7.89 -5.55 6.80
CA GLU A 46 -6.62 -6.17 7.20
C GLU A 46 -5.45 -5.70 6.30
N LEU A 47 -5.63 -5.76 4.99
CA LEU A 47 -4.59 -5.39 4.02
C LEU A 47 -4.27 -3.89 4.06
N VAL A 48 -5.27 -3.04 4.28
CA VAL A 48 -5.08 -1.59 4.43
C VAL A 48 -4.36 -1.29 5.74
N ARG A 49 -4.68 -1.99 6.83
CA ARG A 49 -3.97 -1.85 8.11
C ARG A 49 -2.50 -2.24 7.98
N GLU A 50 -2.21 -3.38 7.36
CA GLU A 50 -0.84 -3.79 7.05
C GLU A 50 -0.09 -2.72 6.25
N ALA A 51 -0.72 -2.18 5.19
CA ALA A 51 -0.11 -1.11 4.39
C ALA A 51 0.16 0.16 5.22
N ALA A 52 -0.75 0.55 6.11
CA ALA A 52 -0.59 1.72 6.97
C ALA A 52 0.51 1.52 8.02
N ASP A 53 0.61 0.32 8.60
CA ASP A 53 1.67 -0.02 9.56
C ASP A 53 3.04 0.02 8.90
N ILE A 54 3.16 -0.46 7.66
CA ILE A 54 4.40 -0.32 6.86
C ILE A 54 4.79 1.15 6.69
N VAL A 55 3.82 2.03 6.39
CA VAL A 55 4.10 3.47 6.23
C VAL A 55 4.59 4.08 7.56
N LYS A 56 3.96 3.71 8.68
CA LYS A 56 4.40 4.14 10.02
C LYS A 56 5.78 3.61 10.38
N GLU A 57 6.12 2.36 10.04
CA GLU A 57 7.46 1.81 10.29
C GLU A 57 8.55 2.59 9.53
N VAL A 58 8.26 3.05 8.31
CA VAL A 58 9.27 3.67 7.44
C VAL A 58 9.37 5.19 7.65
N ARG A 59 8.26 5.86 8.01
CA ARG A 59 8.18 7.33 8.07
C ARG A 59 7.52 7.89 9.33
N GLY A 60 7.12 7.02 10.27
CA GLY A 60 6.53 7.42 11.55
C GLY A 60 7.55 7.85 12.59
#